data_AF-A0A965UCY9-F1
#
_entry.id   AF-A0A965UCY9-F1
#
_cell.length_a   1.000
_cell.length_b   1.000
_cell.length_c   1.000
_cell.angle_alpha   90.00
_cell.angle_beta   90.00
_cell.angle_gamma   90.00
#
_symmetry.space_group_name_H-M   'P 1'
#
loop_
_entity.id
_entity.type
_entity.pdbx_description
1 polymer ?
#
loop_
_entity_poly.entity_id
_entity_poly.type
_entity_poly.pdbx_seq_one_letter_code
_entity_poly.pdbx_strand_id
1 'polypeptide(L)' 'VSTLLSGQYGQTGVYASVPAVLNRSGVAEVIELRLTEQEQALFNASCHTLDENYRLALTL' A
#
# COMPACT_ATOMS: atom_id res chain seq x y z
N VAL A 1 -3.15 -0.05 9.71
CA VAL A 1 -4.37 0.45 9.02
C VAL A 1 -4.20 0.23 7.52
N SER A 2 -5.27 0.01 6.77
CA SER A 2 -5.19 -0.07 5.29
C SER A 2 -5.32 1.34 4.71
N THR A 3 -4.35 1.75 3.89
CA THR A 3 -4.25 3.11 3.34
C THR A 3 -3.94 3.06 1.86
N LEU A 4 -4.53 3.98 1.08
CA LEU A 4 -4.21 4.17 -0.32
C LEU A 4 -2.79 4.71 -0.48
N LEU A 5 -1.94 3.97 -1.19
CA LEU A 5 -0.61 4.43 -1.53
C LEU A 5 -0.65 5.29 -2.79
N SER A 6 0.08 6.41 -2.76
CA SER A 6 0.16 7.41 -3.83
C SER A 6 1.62 7.73 -4.19
N GLY A 7 2.48 6.71 -4.14
CA GLY A 7 3.91 6.80 -4.41
C GLY A 7 4.79 6.19 -3.31
N GLN A 8 4.26 6.04 -2.09
CA GLN A 8 5.02 5.46 -0.96
C GLN A 8 5.39 4.00 -1.25
N TYR A 9 6.59 3.60 -0.84
CA TYR A 9 7.15 2.27 -1.10
C TYR A 9 7.22 1.92 -2.60
N GLY A 10 7.20 2.93 -3.49
CA GLY A 10 7.14 2.75 -4.94
C GLY A 10 5.79 2.26 -5.48
N GLN A 11 4.73 2.29 -4.67
CA GLN A 11 3.40 1.77 -5.01
C GLN A 11 2.39 2.90 -5.17
N THR A 12 1.47 2.80 -6.14
CA THR A 12 0.44 3.81 -6.40
C THR A 12 -0.88 3.13 -6.75
N GLY A 13 -2.00 3.61 -6.20
CA GLY A 13 -3.34 3.13 -6.55
C GLY A 13 -3.76 1.84 -5.84
N VAL A 14 -2.93 1.32 -4.93
CA VAL A 14 -3.21 0.12 -4.14
C VAL A 14 -3.44 0.49 -2.67
N TYR A 15 -4.41 -0.15 -2.05
CA TYR A 15 -4.60 -0.08 -0.59
C TYR A 15 -3.74 -1.15 0.07
N ALA A 16 -2.82 -0.74 0.94
CA ALA A 16 -1.92 -1.64 1.65
C ALA A 16 -1.88 -1.34 3.16
N SER A 17 -1.49 -2.35 3.93
CA SER A 17 -1.33 -2.21 5.38
C SER A 17 0.03 -1.60 5.70
N VAL A 18 0.04 -0.31 6.01
CA VAL A 18 1.25 0.48 6.29
C VAL A 18 1.10 1.28 7.58
N PRO A 19 2.22 1.66 8.24
CA PRO A 19 2.19 2.59 9.36
C PRO A 19 1.73 3.97 8.86
N ALA A 20 0.75 4.56 9.54
CA ALA A 20 0.19 5.84 9.13
C ALA A 20 -0.19 6.68 10.35
N VAL A 21 -0.01 8.00 10.23
CA VAL A 21 -0.46 8.98 11.22
C VAL A 21 -1.93 9.31 10.95
N LEU A 22 -2.74 9.24 11.99
CA LEU A 22 -4.17 9.54 11.93
C LEU A 22 -4.47 10.88 12.61
N ASN A 23 -5.39 11.65 12.04
CA ASN A 23 -5.98 12.83 12.68
C ASN A 23 -7.50 12.87 12.43
N ARG A 24 -8.16 13.97 12.85
CA ARG A 24 -9.61 14.15 12.69
C ARG A 24 -10.12 14.06 11.24
N SER A 25 -9.25 14.19 10.25
CA SER A 25 -9.57 14.12 8.82
C SER A 25 -9.25 12.75 8.20
N GLY A 26 -8.86 11.76 9.01
CA GLY A 26 -8.50 10.41 8.55
C GLY A 26 -7.00 10.19 8.53
N VAL A 27 -6.49 9.55 7.47
CA VAL A 27 -5.04 9.33 7.31
C VAL A 27 -4.38 10.64 6.92
N ALA A 28 -3.53 11.16 7.80
CA ALA A 28 -2.80 12.40 7.60
C ALA A 28 -1.53 12.17 6.79
N GLU A 29 -0.81 11.09 7.08
CA GLU A 29 0.48 10.78 6.48
C GLU A 29 0.76 9.27 6.56
N VAL A 30 1.42 8.72 5.53
CA VAL A 30 1.98 7.37 5.55
C VAL A 30 3.46 7.48 5.93
N ILE A 31 3.87 6.73 6.95
CA ILE A 31 5.26 6.70 7.38
C ILE A 31 6.01 5.68 6.54
N GLU A 32 6.86 6.15 5.63
CA GLU A 32 7.67 5.29 4.78
C GLU A 32 8.94 4.83 5.51
N LEU A 33 9.02 3.53 5.78
CA LEU A 33 10.18 2.90 6.39
C LEU A 33 11.20 2.51 5.32
N ARG A 34 12.49 2.59 5.66
CA ARG A 34 13.54 2.02 4.81
C ARG A 34 13.48 0.50 4.91
N LEU A 35 12.95 -0.12 3.87
CA LEU A 35 12.95 -1.57 3.71
C LEU A 35 14.29 -2.02 3.12
N THR A 36 14.73 -3.22 3.51
CA THR A 36 15.78 -3.92 2.77
C THR A 36 15.27 -4.32 1.39
N GLU A 37 16.18 -4.64 0.46
CA GLU A 37 15.80 -5.08 -0.89
C GLU A 37 14.87 -6.31 -0.86
N GLN A 38 15.12 -7.25 0.05
CA GLN A 38 14.30 -8.43 0.23
C GLN A 38 12.89 -8.10 0.73
N GLU A 39 12.78 -7.23 1.75
CA GLU A 39 11.48 -6.80 2.28
C GLU A 39 10.69 -6.00 1.24
N GLN A 40 11.37 -5.13 0.47
CA GLN A 40 10.74 -4.38 -0.60
C GLN A 40 10.22 -5.31 -1.70
N ALA A 41 10.98 -6.36 -2.07
CA ALA A 41 10.54 -7.35 -3.04
C ALA A 41 9.27 -8.10 -2.56
N LEU A 42 9.23 -8.50 -1.29
CA LEU A 42 8.06 -9.15 -0.68
C LEU A 42 6.86 -8.20 -0.61
N PHE A 43 7.10 -6.93 -0.25
CA PHE A 43 6.05 -5.91 -0.20
C PHE A 43 5.46 -5.64 -1.59
N ASN A 44 6.30 -5.54 -2.61
CA ASN A 44 5.88 -5.38 -4.00
C ASN A 44 5.03 -6.56 -4.47
N ALA A 45 5.45 -7.79 -4.16
CA ALA A 45 4.68 -8.99 -4.48
C ALA A 45 3.31 -8.99 -3.78
N SER A 46 3.25 -8.58 -2.51
CA SER A 46 1.98 -8.46 -1.79
C SER A 46 1.05 -7.42 -2.41
N CYS A 47 1.58 -6.26 -2.82
CA CYS A 47 0.80 -5.20 -3.45
C CYS A 47 0.27 -5.63 -4.83
N HIS A 48 1.08 -6.36 -5.59
CA HIS A 48 0.67 -6.93 -6.87
C HIS A 48 -0.54 -7.87 -6.72
N THR A 49 -0.49 -8.80 -5.78
CA THR A 49 -1.62 -9.72 -5.51
C THR A 49 -2.91 -8.96 -5.14
N LEU A 50 -2.79 -7.87 -4.38
CA LEU A 50 -3.95 -7.04 -4.01
C LEU A 50 -4.55 -6.33 -5.22
N ASP A 51 -3.70 -5.74 -6.07
CA ASP A 51 -4.11 -5.05 -7.30
C ASP A 51 -4.74 -6.01 -8.32
N GLU A 52 -4.17 -7.19 -8.52
CA GLU A 52 -4.74 -8.25 -9.37
C GLU A 52 -6.15 -8.65 -8.91
N ASN A 53 -6.30 -8.96 -7.62
CA ASN A 53 -7.59 -9.34 -7.04
C ASN A 53 -8.61 -8.21 -7.15
N TYR A 54 -8.18 -6.97 -6.92
CA TYR A 54 -9.04 -5.80 -7.08
C TYR A 54 -9.52 -5.65 -8.53
N ARG A 55 -8.62 -5.78 -9.51
CA ARG A 55 -8.99 -5.72 -10.94
C ARG A 55 -9.93 -6.85 -11.35
N LEU A 56 -9.68 -8.08 -10.91
CA LEU A 56 -10.58 -9.21 -11.17
C LEU A 56 -11.99 -8.93 -10.64
N ALA A 57 -12.10 -8.37 -9.44
CA ALA A 57 -13.37 -8.02 -8.84
C ALA A 57 -14.14 -6.94 -9.62
N LEU A 58 -13.45 -6.05 -10.35
CA LEU A 58 -14.08 -5.03 -11.21
C LEU A 58 -14.64 -5.60 -12.52
N THR A 59 -14.28 -6.83 -12.89
CA THR A 59 -14.77 -7.49 -14.11
C THR A 59 -16.00 -8.37 -13.90
N LEU A 60 -16.46 -8.47 -12.65
CA LEU A 60 -17.69 -9.17 -12.24
C LEU A 60 -18.88 -8.22 -12.25
#